data_AF-A0A1V6LYM5-F1
#
_entry.id   AF-A0A1V6LYM5-F1
#
_cell.length_a   1.000
_cell.length_b   1.000
_cell.length_c   1.000
_cell.angle_alpha   90.00
_cell.angle_beta   90.00
_cell.angle_gamma   90.00
#
_symmetry.space_group_name_H-M   'P 1'
#
loop_
_entity.id
_entity.type
_entity.pdbx_description
1 polymer ?
#
loop_
_entity_poly.entity_id
_entity_poly.type
_entity_poly.pdbx_seq_one_letter_code
_entity_poly.pdbx_strand_id
1 'polypeptide(L)'
;MRIEQAFKDLKGSLSIRPIWHQWEKRMDAHIFVSFLAFCLYTTLRNLARGQATGLISEAILEKMSNIQMIDVHLPTTDGRRIVMSRYTQTEKDVSLLLAQWGLSLPEQLPPKIYASGQIGL
;
A
#
# COMPACT_ATOMS: atom_id res chain seq x y z
N MET A 1 1.77 -25.62 -9.48
CA MET A 1 0.45 -25.07 -9.87
C MET A 1 -0.03 -23.88 -9.04
N ARG A 2 0.08 -23.84 -7.70
CA ARG A 2 -0.43 -22.71 -6.89
C ARG A 2 0.33 -21.38 -7.06
N ILE A 3 1.66 -21.44 -7.25
CA ILE A 3 2.51 -20.26 -7.41
C ILE A 3 2.18 -19.54 -8.73
N GLU A 4 2.02 -20.30 -9.82
CA GLU A 4 1.72 -19.74 -11.14
C GLU A 4 0.32 -19.11 -11.22
N GLN A 5 -0.67 -19.70 -10.54
CA GLN A 5 -2.02 -19.12 -10.43
C GLN A 5 -1.99 -17.82 -9.61
N ALA A 6 -1.35 -17.83 -8.43
CA ALA A 6 -1.17 -16.62 -7.64
C ALA A 6 -0.40 -15.54 -8.40
N PHE A 7 0.56 -15.91 -9.25
CA PHE A 7 1.30 -14.98 -10.10
C PHE A 7 0.45 -14.40 -11.24
N LYS A 8 -0.44 -15.19 -11.83
CA LYS A 8 -1.41 -14.74 -12.84
C LYS A 8 -2.46 -13.81 -12.23
N ASP A 9 -3.01 -14.19 -11.08
CA ASP A 9 -4.02 -13.41 -10.35
C ASP A 9 -3.43 -12.07 -9.88
N LEU A 10 -2.18 -12.09 -9.38
CA LEU A 10 -1.45 -10.90 -8.95
C LEU A 10 -1.03 -9.99 -10.10
N LYS A 11 -0.61 -10.53 -11.26
CA LYS A 11 -0.35 -9.73 -12.46
C LYS A 11 -1.61 -9.04 -12.95
N GLY A 12 -2.76 -9.70 -12.84
CA GLY A 12 -4.07 -9.13 -13.12
C GLY A 12 -4.46 -8.05 -12.11
N SER A 13 -4.31 -8.32 -10.81
CA SER A 13 -4.76 -7.41 -9.74
C SER A 13 -3.87 -6.18 -9.57
N LEU A 14 -2.56 -6.31 -9.75
CA LEU A 14 -1.61 -5.20 -9.56
C LEU A 14 -1.44 -4.35 -10.83
N SER A 15 -2.11 -4.69 -11.94
CA SER A 15 -2.01 -3.99 -13.23
C SER A 15 -0.55 -3.77 -13.71
N ILE A 16 0.39 -4.62 -13.29
CA ILE A 16 1.76 -4.57 -13.80
C ILE A 16 1.70 -5.12 -15.23
N ARG A 17 1.61 -4.22 -16.22
CA ARG A 17 1.71 -4.59 -17.63
C ARG A 17 2.98 -5.42 -17.87
N PRO A 18 2.95 -6.40 -18.79
CA PRO A 18 4.18 -7.00 -19.30
C PRO A 18 5.04 -5.88 -19.92
N ILE A 19 6.10 -5.47 -19.22
CA ILE A 19 7.13 -4.64 -19.81
C ILE A 19 7.95 -5.60 -20.68
N TRP A 20 8.11 -5.32 -21.96
CA TRP A 20 8.98 -6.14 -22.81
C TRP A 20 10.43 -5.90 -22.38
N HIS A 21 11.09 -6.94 -21.86
CA HIS A 21 12.39 -6.87 -21.21
C HIS A 21 13.50 -6.99 -22.26
N GLN A 22 14.32 -5.94 -22.43
CA GLN A 22 15.54 -6.00 -23.25
C GLN A 22 16.83 -5.72 -22.44
N TRP A 23 16.71 -5.35 -21.17
CA TRP A 23 17.83 -4.92 -20.32
C TRP A 23 17.80 -5.67 -18.99
N GLU A 24 18.88 -6.39 -18.64
CA GLU A 24 19.00 -7.28 -17.46
C GLU A 24 18.52 -6.62 -16.15
N LYS A 25 18.90 -5.36 -15.92
CA LYS A 25 18.50 -4.61 -14.70
C LYS A 25 16.99 -4.50 -14.51
N ARG A 26 16.20 -4.47 -15.59
CA ARG A 26 14.73 -4.41 -15.50
C ARG A 26 14.13 -5.79 -15.17
N MET A 27 14.80 -6.86 -15.57
CA MET A 27 14.39 -8.24 -15.27
C MET A 27 14.52 -8.52 -13.78
N ASP A 28 15.66 -8.14 -13.17
CA ASP A 28 15.88 -8.31 -11.74
C ASP A 28 14.85 -7.52 -10.91
N ALA A 29 14.59 -6.28 -11.29
CA ALA A 29 13.58 -5.45 -10.63
C ALA A 29 12.17 -6.06 -10.75
N HIS A 30 11.79 -6.57 -11.92
CA HIS A 30 10.49 -7.21 -12.11
C HIS A 30 10.35 -8.50 -11.28
N ILE A 31 11.38 -9.35 -11.27
CA ILE A 31 11.40 -10.57 -10.45
C ILE A 31 11.27 -10.21 -8.97
N PHE A 32 12.02 -9.21 -8.52
CA PHE A 32 11.98 -8.74 -7.13
C PHE A 32 10.58 -8.23 -6.73
N VAL A 33 9.99 -7.32 -7.51
CA VAL A 33 8.64 -6.81 -7.23
C VAL A 33 7.60 -7.93 -7.25
N SER A 34 7.72 -8.85 -8.21
CA SER A 34 6.79 -9.97 -8.31
C SER A 34 6.91 -10.94 -7.12
N PHE A 35 8.12 -11.15 -6.61
CA PHE A 35 8.36 -11.93 -5.39
C PHE A 35 7.75 -11.26 -4.16
N LEU A 36 7.96 -9.94 -3.98
CA LEU A 36 7.36 -9.19 -2.87
C LEU A 36 5.83 -9.27 -2.90
N ALA A 37 5.25 -9.09 -4.07
CA ALA A 37 3.82 -9.16 -4.26
C ALA A 37 3.27 -10.57 -3.99
N PHE A 38 4.01 -11.64 -4.35
CA PHE A 38 3.67 -13.02 -3.98
C PHE A 38 3.74 -13.28 -2.46
N CYS A 39 4.78 -12.77 -1.79
CA CYS A 39 4.92 -12.83 -0.33
C CYS A 39 3.75 -12.12 0.36
N LEU A 40 3.39 -10.93 -0.11
CA LEU A 40 2.23 -10.18 0.40
C LEU A 40 0.95 -11.00 0.24
N TYR A 41 0.65 -11.47 -0.97
CA TYR A 41 -0.54 -12.25 -1.26
C TYR A 41 -0.66 -13.53 -0.42
N THR A 42 0.46 -14.25 -0.25
CA THR A 42 0.52 -15.47 0.58
C THR A 42 0.33 -15.16 2.06
N THR A 43 0.88 -14.05 2.54
CA THR A 43 0.70 -13.61 3.93
C THR A 43 -0.75 -13.25 4.21
N LEU A 44 -1.38 -12.46 3.33
CA LEU A 44 -2.80 -12.11 3.45
C LEU A 44 -3.70 -13.34 3.41
N ARG A 45 -3.38 -14.32 2.55
CA ARG A 45 -4.11 -15.59 2.50
C ARG A 45 -4.02 -16.34 3.84
N ASN A 46 -2.84 -16.38 4.46
CA ASN A 46 -2.65 -17.06 5.73
C ASN A 46 -3.39 -16.34 6.87
N LEU A 47 -3.36 -15.00 6.89
CA LEU A 47 -4.13 -14.18 7.82
C LEU A 47 -5.64 -14.41 7.65
N ALA A 48 -6.12 -14.50 6.41
CA ALA A 48 -7.53 -14.74 6.11
C ALA A 48 -8.00 -16.13 6.54
N ARG A 49 -7.16 -17.17 6.38
CA ARG A 49 -7.48 -18.54 6.83
C ARG A 49 -7.64 -18.66 8.34
N GLY A 50 -7.01 -17.76 9.10
CA GLY A 50 -7.15 -17.69 10.56
C GLY A 50 -8.45 -17.04 11.02
N GLN A 51 -9.24 -16.47 10.11
CA GLN A 51 -10.47 -15.73 10.42
C GLN A 51 -11.72 -16.48 9.92
N ALA A 52 -12.79 -16.45 10.71
CA ALA A 52 -14.06 -17.12 10.39
C ALA A 52 -14.86 -16.46 9.26
N THR A 53 -14.39 -15.33 8.72
CA THR A 53 -15.13 -14.47 7.79
C THR A 53 -15.04 -14.85 6.32
N GLY A 54 -14.26 -15.89 5.96
CA GLY A 54 -14.21 -16.41 4.58
C GLY A 54 -13.68 -15.41 3.54
N LEU A 55 -13.00 -14.36 3.98
CA LEU A 55 -12.42 -13.34 3.09
C LEU A 55 -11.30 -13.94 2.23
N ILE A 56 -11.24 -13.53 0.97
CA ILE A 56 -10.13 -13.85 0.05
C ILE A 56 -9.12 -12.69 0.00
N SER A 57 -7.87 -13.00 -0.32
CA SER A 57 -6.75 -12.05 -0.32
C SER A 57 -7.02 -10.79 -1.16
N GLU A 58 -7.74 -10.94 -2.26
CA GLU A 58 -8.11 -9.86 -3.19
C GLU A 58 -9.04 -8.85 -2.52
N ALA A 59 -10.09 -9.33 -1.85
CA ALA A 59 -11.04 -8.47 -1.13
C ALA A 59 -10.37 -7.72 0.02
N ILE A 60 -9.39 -8.35 0.66
CA ILE A 60 -8.57 -7.71 1.69
C ILE A 60 -7.73 -6.58 1.09
N LEU A 61 -7.04 -6.84 -0.03
CA LEU A 61 -6.24 -5.82 -0.73
C LEU A 61 -7.10 -4.65 -1.19
N GLU A 62 -8.28 -4.93 -1.75
CA GLU A 62 -9.23 -3.91 -2.17
C GLU A 62 -9.63 -3.02 -1.00
N LYS A 63 -10.01 -3.61 0.14
CA LYS A 63 -10.34 -2.86 1.37
C LYS A 63 -9.17 -2.03 1.89
N MET A 64 -7.97 -2.60 1.91
CA MET A 64 -6.77 -1.89 2.35
C MET A 64 -6.38 -0.75 1.39
N SER A 65 -6.72 -0.85 0.11
CA SER A 65 -6.41 0.19 -0.89
C SER A 65 -7.14 1.52 -0.64
N ASN A 66 -8.21 1.52 0.17
CA ASN A 66 -8.90 2.73 0.60
C ASN A 66 -8.08 3.57 1.60
N ILE A 67 -7.02 3.00 2.18
CA ILE A 67 -6.05 3.76 2.97
C ILE A 67 -5.09 4.45 2.00
N GLN A 68 -5.33 5.73 1.73
CA GLN A 68 -4.54 6.51 0.81
C GLN A 68 -3.56 7.41 1.56
N MET A 69 -2.34 7.52 1.04
CA MET A 69 -1.39 8.53 1.47
C MET A 69 -1.67 9.85 0.74
N ILE A 70 -1.84 10.92 1.51
CA ILE A 70 -2.10 12.27 1.01
C ILE A 70 -1.09 13.25 1.60
N ASP A 71 -0.71 14.25 0.80
CA ASP A 71 0.04 15.40 1.28
C ASP A 71 -0.91 16.57 1.50
N VAL A 72 -1.02 17.01 2.75
CA VAL A 72 -1.85 18.17 3.12
C VAL A 72 -0.95 19.40 3.21
N HIS A 73 -1.27 20.41 2.41
CA HIS A 73 -0.56 21.69 2.36
C HIS A 73 -1.44 22.77 2.98
N LEU A 74 -1.02 23.29 4.15
CA LEU A 74 -1.74 24.35 4.85
C LEU A 74 -0.95 25.67 4.73
N PRO A 75 -1.58 26.75 4.23
CA PRO A 75 -0.98 28.08 4.29
C PRO A 75 -1.02 28.62 5.72
N THR A 76 0.05 29.28 6.15
CA THR A 76 0.09 30.01 7.43
C THR A 76 -0.08 31.51 7.20
N THR A 77 -0.51 32.24 8.23
CA THR A 77 -0.68 33.70 8.18
C THR A 77 0.63 34.45 7.88
N ASP A 78 1.79 33.86 8.20
CA ASP A 78 3.14 34.41 7.94
C ASP A 78 3.69 34.02 6.53
N GLY A 79 2.84 33.53 5.62
CA GLY A 79 3.25 33.15 4.27
C GLY A 79 4.07 31.86 4.15
N ARG A 80 4.34 31.18 5.27
CA ARG A 80 4.96 29.83 5.30
C ARG A 80 3.94 28.75 4.94
N ARG A 81 4.41 27.58 4.53
CA ARG A 81 3.56 26.41 4.23
C ARG A 81 3.87 25.27 5.18
N ILE A 82 2.84 24.68 5.77
CA ILE A 82 2.94 23.44 6.53
C ILE A 82 2.60 22.30 5.56
N VAL A 83 3.50 21.33 5.43
CA VAL A 83 3.26 20.12 4.64
C VAL A 83 3.24 18.93 5.59
N MET A 84 2.19 18.12 5.48
CA MET A 84 2.04 16.90 6.27
C MET A 84 1.59 15.75 5.38
N SER A 85 2.44 14.71 5.28
CA SER A 85 2.10 13.45 4.66
C SER A 85 1.31 12.60 5.66
N ARG A 86 0.08 12.25 5.33
CA ARG A 86 -0.87 11.57 6.22
C ARG A 86 -1.56 10.46 5.46
N TYR A 87 -1.89 9.37 6.13
CA TYR A 87 -2.85 8.41 5.58
C TYR A 87 -4.28 8.89 5.88
N THR A 88 -5.23 8.52 5.03
CA THR A 88 -6.66 8.75 5.24
C THR A 88 -7.19 7.93 6.42
N GLN A 89 -8.23 8.45 7.10
CA GLN A 89 -8.87 7.69 8.16
C GLN A 89 -9.45 6.38 7.61
N THR A 90 -9.17 5.28 8.30
CA THR A 90 -9.64 3.95 7.89
C THR A 90 -11.16 3.85 8.03
N GLU A 91 -11.79 3.18 7.06
CA GLU A 91 -13.17 2.73 7.20
C GLU A 91 -13.33 1.72 8.36
N LYS A 92 -14.55 1.59 8.88
CA LYS A 92 -14.83 0.79 10.09
C LYS A 92 -14.48 -0.69 9.90
N ASP A 93 -14.72 -1.22 8.71
CA ASP A 93 -14.44 -2.61 8.35
C ASP A 93 -12.93 -2.89 8.31
N VAL A 94 -12.14 -1.97 7.74
CA VAL A 94 -10.67 -2.04 7.71
C VAL A 94 -10.11 -1.95 9.12
N SER A 95 -10.63 -1.04 9.94
CA SER A 95 -10.21 -0.90 11.34
C SER A 95 -10.49 -2.17 12.16
N LEU A 96 -11.66 -2.77 11.98
CA LEU A 96 -12.03 -4.03 12.64
C LEU A 96 -11.09 -5.17 12.23
N LEU A 97 -10.77 -5.25 10.94
CA LEU A 97 -9.91 -6.28 10.38
C LEU A 97 -8.44 -6.12 10.85
N LEU A 98 -7.93 -4.89 10.96
CA LEU A 98 -6.64 -4.60 11.60
C LEU A 98 -6.62 -5.04 13.06
N ALA A 99 -7.68 -4.72 13.82
CA ALA A 99 -7.81 -5.13 15.21
C ALA A 99 -7.86 -6.66 15.38
N GLN A 100 -8.56 -7.38 14.50
CA GLN A 100 -8.60 -8.85 14.48
C GLN A 100 -7.22 -9.48 14.24
N TRP A 101 -6.34 -8.79 13.52
CA TRP A 101 -4.97 -9.24 13.29
C TRP A 101 -3.96 -8.71 14.32
N GLY A 102 -4.41 -7.91 15.30
CA GLY A 102 -3.52 -7.26 16.25
C GLY A 102 -2.56 -6.28 15.60
N LEU A 103 -2.93 -5.70 14.45
CA LEU A 103 -2.12 -4.76 13.70
C LEU A 103 -2.60 -3.33 13.95
N SER A 104 -1.65 -2.40 14.01
CA SER A 104 -1.90 -0.96 14.01
C SER A 104 -1.24 -0.31 12.81
N LEU A 105 -1.80 0.80 12.34
CA LEU A 105 -1.13 1.60 11.32
C LEU A 105 0.18 2.20 11.88
N PRO A 106 1.19 2.39 11.02
CA PRO A 106 2.46 2.98 11.44
C PRO A 106 2.28 4.43 11.89
N GLU A 107 3.17 4.90 12.76
CA GLU A 107 3.17 6.30 13.20
C GLU A 107 3.38 7.26 12.02
N GLN A 108 2.61 8.34 12.00
CA GLN A 108 2.71 9.36 10.97
C GLN A 108 3.86 10.33 11.27
N LEU A 109 4.60 10.70 10.23
CA LEU A 109 5.72 11.65 10.36
C LEU A 109 5.25 13.01 10.90
N PRO A 110 6.07 13.71 11.70
CA PRO A 110 5.72 15.04 12.17
C PRO A 110 5.55 16.03 11.00
N PRO A 111 4.67 17.04 11.15
CA PRO A 111 4.47 18.05 10.11
C PRO A 111 5.75 18.86 9.89
N LYS A 112 6.04 19.20 8.63
CA LYS A 112 7.21 20.01 8.25
C LYS A 112 6.75 21.41 7.86
N ILE A 113 7.51 22.44 8.29
CA ILE A 113 7.25 23.84 7.96
C ILE A 113 8.28 24.28 6.94
N TYR A 114 7.83 24.76 5.79
CA TYR A 114 8.66 25.29 4.72
C TYR A 114 8.50 26.81 4.63
N ALA A 115 9.61 27.49 4.34
CA ALA A 115 9.61 28.93 4.06
C ALA A 115 8.83 29.25 2.78
N SER A 116 8.37 30.49 2.65
CA SER A 116 7.65 30.97 1.47
C SER A 116 8.45 30.67 0.19
N GLY A 117 7.83 29.94 -0.76
CA GLY A 117 8.45 29.58 -2.05
C GLY A 117 9.18 28.23 -2.10
N GLN A 118 9.38 27.52 -0.99
CA GLN A 118 9.95 26.16 -1.02
C GLN A 118 8.85 25.10 -1.05
N ILE A 119 8.94 24.19 -2.03
CA ILE A 119 8.16 22.95 -2.09
C ILE A 119 9.13 21.84 -1.70
N GLY A 120 8.88 21.16 -0.58
CA GLY A 120 9.62 19.96 -0.22
C GLY A 120 9.40 18.91 -1.30
N LEU A 121 10.48 18.54 -2.01
CA LEU A 121 10.55 17.37 -2.89
C LEU A 121 10.70 16.10 -2.07
#